data_AF-D6TXA1-F1
#
_entry.id   AF-D6TXA1-F1
#
_cell.length_a   1.000
_cell.length_b   1.000
_cell.length_c   1.000
_cell.angle_alpha   90.00
_cell.angle_beta   90.00
_cell.angle_gamma   90.00
#
_symmetry.space_group_name_H-M   'P 1'
#
loop_
_entity.id
_entity.type
_entity.pdbx_description
1 polymer ?
#
loop_
_entity_poly.entity_id
_entity_poly.type
_entity_poly.pdbx_seq_one_letter_code
_entity_poly.pdbx_strand_id
1 'polypeptide(L)'
;MPTFSSPTPTLASEVGYALRQILTLHPTHPLTEVFSSVSEEGTVERTRLSEHMTTWSAHLRHPLSNPRIFLNKERTQRLLLQRGTAYALLGAPEQARQDLHALLQRGGTTTRRLEGLACLVLAILATEQERYPDALPLWKQARAWFHPQEYDRLAFTWYFAKVLVQLNHLRKAYRVLTEVLSPTTPDPRLPRQEERAEAYAELFAQRGGVCSLLQYHQQAIEDLNAAIELHPTCARFFSIRGLLHAKQQHWQAAYHDLWRALHEMPEDQALADCLFVVMQRLGTQFAVSTTTPARRGTRHA
;
A
#
# COMPACT_ATOMS: atom_id res chain seq x y z
N MET A 1 2.48 22.23 26.31
CA MET A 1 1.92 22.29 24.94
C MET A 1 1.63 20.86 24.52
N PRO A 2 0.38 20.50 24.19
CA PRO A 2 0.04 19.11 23.92
C PRO A 2 0.65 18.67 22.58
N THR A 3 1.46 17.62 22.64
CA THR A 3 2.03 16.90 21.51
C THR A 3 0.91 16.15 20.78
N PHE A 4 0.50 16.62 19.59
CA PHE A 4 -0.25 15.79 18.66
C PHE A 4 0.72 14.80 18.00
N SER A 5 1.11 13.78 18.76
CA SER A 5 1.59 12.54 18.16
C SER A 5 0.34 11.80 17.72
N SER A 6 0.08 11.74 16.41
CA SER A 6 -0.89 10.79 15.89
C SER A 6 -0.52 9.40 16.41
N PRO A 7 -1.44 8.67 17.04
CA PRO A 7 -1.13 7.33 17.51
C PRO A 7 -0.69 6.48 16.32
N THR A 8 0.40 5.72 16.49
CA THR A 8 0.83 4.75 15.48
C THR A 8 -0.36 3.86 15.12
N PRO A 9 -0.66 3.68 13.82
CA PRO A 9 -1.81 2.90 13.42
C PRO A 9 -1.63 1.47 13.93
N THR A 10 -2.68 0.92 14.54
CA THR A 10 -2.69 -0.47 14.97
C THR A 10 -2.76 -1.41 13.77
N LEU A 11 -2.25 -2.64 13.89
CA LEU A 11 -2.40 -3.67 12.85
C LEU A 11 -3.86 -3.83 12.38
N ALA A 12 -4.81 -3.72 13.31
CA ALA A 12 -6.25 -3.77 13.02
C ALA A 12 -6.70 -2.64 12.07
N SER A 13 -6.25 -1.40 12.32
CA SER A 13 -6.56 -0.25 11.46
C SER A 13 -5.90 -0.35 10.10
N GLU A 14 -4.66 -0.85 10.02
CA GLU A 14 -3.96 -1.04 8.73
C GLU A 14 -4.67 -2.09 7.85
N VAL A 15 -5.06 -3.21 8.45
CA VAL A 15 -5.84 -4.26 7.77
C VAL A 15 -7.20 -3.74 7.33
N GLY A 16 -7.88 -2.97 8.20
CA GLY A 16 -9.18 -2.36 7.89
C GLY A 16 -9.09 -1.39 6.73
N TYR A 17 -8.10 -0.50 6.76
CA TYR A 17 -7.82 0.44 5.68
C TYR A 17 -7.50 -0.28 4.37
N ALA A 18 -6.58 -1.25 4.39
CA ALA A 18 -6.21 -2.01 3.20
C ALA A 18 -7.41 -2.72 2.56
N LEU A 19 -8.24 -3.38 3.36
CA LEU A 19 -9.42 -4.04 2.85
C LEU A 19 -10.46 -3.06 2.29
N ARG A 20 -10.63 -1.89 2.90
CA ARG A 20 -11.51 -0.82 2.39
C ARG A 20 -11.05 -0.29 1.04
N GLN A 21 -9.74 -0.08 0.88
CA GLN A 21 -9.16 0.39 -0.38
C GLN A 21 -9.28 -0.66 -1.48
N ILE A 22 -9.11 -1.94 -1.14
CA ILE A 22 -9.11 -3.02 -2.14
C ILE A 22 -10.52 -3.47 -2.49
N LEU A 23 -11.43 -3.65 -1.53
CA LEU A 23 -12.72 -4.30 -1.79
C LEU A 23 -13.79 -3.32 -2.26
N THR A 24 -14.44 -3.65 -3.39
CA THR A 24 -15.65 -2.93 -3.83
C THR A 24 -16.89 -3.57 -3.20
N LEU A 25 -17.36 -2.97 -2.11
CA LEU A 25 -18.46 -3.51 -1.30
C LEU A 25 -19.83 -3.21 -1.94
N HIS A 26 -20.31 -4.14 -2.77
CA HIS A 26 -21.71 -4.16 -3.20
C HIS A 26 -22.60 -4.84 -2.13
N PRO A 27 -23.92 -4.59 -2.11
CA PRO A 27 -24.84 -5.18 -1.12
C PRO A 27 -24.79 -6.72 -1.06
N THR A 28 -24.42 -7.38 -2.16
CA THR A 28 -24.30 -8.84 -2.26
C THR A 28 -22.91 -9.36 -1.92
N HIS A 29 -21.97 -8.51 -1.48
CA HIS A 29 -20.61 -8.89 -1.16
C HIS A 29 -20.57 -9.74 0.14
N PRO A 30 -19.81 -10.85 0.19
CA PRO A 30 -19.79 -11.75 1.35
C PRO A 30 -19.35 -11.11 2.67
N LEU A 31 -18.58 -10.02 2.59
CA LEU A 31 -18.05 -9.30 3.74
C LEU A 31 -18.89 -8.06 4.14
N THR A 32 -19.99 -7.76 3.46
CA THR A 32 -20.80 -6.54 3.74
C THR A 32 -21.21 -6.44 5.20
N GLU A 33 -21.59 -7.55 5.83
CA GLU A 33 -21.96 -7.59 7.24
C GLU A 33 -20.78 -7.22 8.16
N VAL A 34 -19.57 -7.70 7.87
CA VAL A 34 -18.35 -7.37 8.62
C VAL A 34 -18.05 -5.87 8.50
N PHE A 35 -18.13 -5.33 7.29
CA PHE A 35 -17.84 -3.92 7.02
C PHE A 35 -18.91 -2.96 7.52
N SER A 36 -20.09 -3.44 7.93
CA SER A 36 -21.09 -2.61 8.60
C SER A 36 -20.61 -2.07 9.95
N SER A 37 -19.58 -2.68 10.54
CA SER A 37 -18.93 -2.28 11.79
C SER A 37 -17.57 -1.58 11.58
N VAL A 38 -17.24 -1.20 10.34
CA VAL A 38 -15.99 -0.52 9.99
C VAL A 38 -16.34 0.80 9.33
N SER A 39 -15.79 1.93 9.79
CA SER A 39 -16.00 3.23 9.15
C SER A 39 -15.30 3.34 7.79
N GLU A 40 -15.47 4.48 7.12
CA GLU A 40 -14.76 4.80 5.88
C GLU A 40 -13.24 4.97 6.11
N GLU A 41 -12.86 5.51 7.27
CA GLU A 41 -11.46 5.70 7.69
C GLU A 41 -10.78 4.41 8.19
N GLY A 42 -11.51 3.28 8.21
CA GLY A 42 -11.00 2.00 8.71
C GLY A 42 -11.08 1.83 10.23
N THR A 43 -11.73 2.75 10.95
CA THR A 43 -11.99 2.62 12.39
C THR A 43 -13.05 1.54 12.65
N VAL A 44 -12.79 0.66 13.62
CA VAL A 44 -13.62 -0.53 13.87
C VAL A 44 -14.50 -0.33 15.10
N GLU A 45 -15.82 -0.43 14.94
CA GLU A 45 -16.80 -0.51 16.02
C GLU A 45 -16.70 -1.87 16.73
N ARG A 46 -15.77 -1.99 17.67
CA ARG A 46 -15.42 -3.27 18.31
C ARG A 46 -16.59 -3.97 18.99
N THR A 47 -17.49 -3.22 19.64
CA THR A 47 -18.65 -3.76 20.36
C THR A 47 -19.59 -4.47 19.39
N ARG A 48 -20.01 -3.77 18.34
CA ARG A 48 -20.89 -4.29 17.29
C ARG A 48 -20.28 -5.48 16.55
N LEU A 49 -19.00 -5.38 16.18
CA LEU A 49 -18.31 -6.49 15.51
C LEU A 49 -18.23 -7.73 16.42
N SER A 50 -18.03 -7.53 17.73
CA SER A 50 -18.01 -8.62 18.70
C SER A 50 -19.38 -9.31 18.84
N GLU A 51 -20.48 -8.55 18.80
CA GLU A 51 -21.83 -9.12 18.78
C GLU A 51 -22.03 -10.03 17.57
N HIS A 52 -21.72 -9.55 16.35
CA HIS A 52 -21.77 -10.37 15.15
C HIS A 52 -20.93 -11.65 15.29
N MET A 53 -19.73 -11.55 15.86
CA MET A 53 -18.86 -12.72 16.10
C MET A 53 -19.44 -13.75 17.07
N THR A 54 -20.15 -13.33 18.11
CA THR A 54 -20.84 -14.26 19.01
C THR A 54 -21.90 -15.06 18.26
N THR A 55 -22.67 -14.38 17.38
CA THR A 55 -23.70 -15.04 16.58
C THR A 55 -23.09 -16.01 15.57
N TRP A 56 -22.05 -15.63 14.82
CA TRP A 56 -21.40 -16.53 13.86
C TRP A 56 -20.75 -17.74 14.55
N SER A 57 -20.15 -17.53 15.72
CA SER A 57 -19.55 -18.61 16.50
C SER A 57 -20.60 -19.61 17.01
N ALA A 58 -21.80 -19.15 17.38
CA ALA A 58 -22.91 -20.03 17.74
C ALA A 58 -23.36 -20.88 16.54
N HIS A 59 -23.50 -20.27 15.35
CA HIS A 59 -23.88 -20.97 14.13
C HIS A 59 -22.84 -22.00 13.68
N LEU A 60 -21.55 -21.74 13.89
CA LEU A 60 -20.48 -22.68 13.57
C LEU A 60 -20.42 -23.88 14.55
N ARG A 61 -20.83 -23.70 15.82
CA ARG A 61 -20.91 -24.79 16.82
C ARG A 61 -22.12 -25.69 16.63
N HIS A 62 -23.26 -25.10 16.26
CA HIS A 62 -24.51 -25.82 16.03
C HIS A 62 -24.95 -25.65 14.57
N PRO A 63 -24.34 -26.37 13.62
CA PRO A 63 -24.81 -26.36 12.25
C PRO A 63 -26.25 -26.89 12.24
N LEU A 64 -27.20 -26.02 11.86
CA LEU A 64 -28.62 -26.38 11.78
C LEU A 64 -28.79 -27.71 11.05
N SER A 65 -29.49 -28.65 11.68
CA SER A 65 -29.74 -30.02 11.24
C SER A 65 -30.62 -30.05 9.97
N ASN A 66 -30.11 -29.57 8.84
CA ASN A 66 -30.85 -29.45 7.60
C ASN A 66 -30.14 -30.22 6.48
N PRO A 67 -30.77 -31.22 5.83
CA PRO A 67 -30.09 -32.24 5.01
C PRO A 67 -29.50 -31.76 3.67
N ARG A 68 -29.53 -30.46 3.35
CA ARG A 68 -28.88 -29.92 2.15
C ARG A 68 -27.39 -29.68 2.40
N ILE A 69 -26.60 -30.75 2.31
CA ILE A 69 -25.14 -30.78 2.56
C ILE A 69 -24.38 -29.67 1.81
N PHE A 70 -24.76 -29.39 0.55
CA PHE A 70 -24.10 -28.38 -0.29
C PHE A 70 -24.31 -26.94 0.22
N LEU A 71 -25.57 -26.56 0.51
CA LEU A 71 -25.90 -25.25 1.08
C LEU A 71 -25.23 -25.05 2.44
N ASN A 72 -25.03 -26.14 3.20
CA ASN A 72 -24.36 -26.09 4.48
C ASN A 72 -22.84 -25.81 4.32
N LYS A 73 -22.21 -26.33 3.26
CA LYS A 73 -20.78 -26.15 2.99
C LYS A 73 -20.44 -24.69 2.63
N GLU A 74 -21.14 -24.10 1.67
CA GLU A 74 -20.93 -22.69 1.29
C GLU A 74 -21.26 -21.75 2.45
N ARG A 75 -22.36 -22.01 3.18
CA ARG A 75 -22.74 -21.22 4.36
C ARG A 75 -21.67 -21.27 5.45
N THR A 76 -21.10 -22.44 5.70
CA THR A 76 -20.01 -22.58 6.69
C THR A 76 -18.76 -21.83 6.25
N GLN A 77 -18.38 -21.93 4.97
CA GLN A 77 -17.25 -21.15 4.45
C GLN A 77 -17.49 -19.64 4.54
N ARG A 78 -18.72 -19.18 4.26
CA ARG A 78 -19.08 -17.76 4.42
C ARG A 78 -18.94 -17.31 5.88
N LEU A 79 -19.41 -18.10 6.83
CA LEU A 79 -19.27 -17.79 8.26
C LEU A 79 -17.79 -17.77 8.71
N LEU A 80 -16.98 -18.72 8.23
CA LEU A 80 -15.53 -18.74 8.50
C LEU A 80 -14.84 -17.51 7.90
N LEU A 81 -15.22 -17.09 6.70
CA LEU A 81 -14.71 -15.88 6.06
C LEU A 81 -15.05 -14.63 6.86
N GLN A 82 -16.32 -14.48 7.26
CA GLN A 82 -16.80 -13.34 8.03
C GLN A 82 -16.12 -13.26 9.40
N ARG A 83 -16.09 -14.37 10.14
CA ARG A 83 -15.46 -14.44 11.47
C ARG A 83 -13.94 -14.28 11.41
N GLY A 84 -13.27 -14.91 10.44
CA GLY A 84 -11.84 -14.76 10.22
C GLY A 84 -11.45 -13.31 9.89
N THR A 85 -12.22 -12.65 9.02
CA THR A 85 -12.02 -11.21 8.72
C THR A 85 -12.27 -10.35 9.95
N ALA A 86 -13.30 -10.66 10.75
CA ALA A 86 -13.56 -9.92 11.98
C ALA A 86 -12.44 -10.06 13.02
N TYR A 87 -11.88 -11.26 13.20
CA TYR A 87 -10.69 -11.44 14.04
C TYR A 87 -9.51 -10.60 13.55
N ALA A 88 -9.30 -10.50 12.23
CA ALA A 88 -8.27 -9.65 11.64
C ALA A 88 -8.45 -8.18 12.04
N LEU A 89 -9.69 -7.67 11.92
CA LEU A 89 -10.08 -6.30 12.26
C LEU A 89 -10.11 -6.01 13.77
N LEU A 90 -10.14 -7.03 14.62
CA LEU A 90 -10.02 -6.89 16.07
C LEU A 90 -8.57 -7.04 16.58
N GLY A 91 -7.60 -7.25 15.69
CA GLY A 91 -6.20 -7.45 16.07
C GLY A 91 -5.90 -8.84 16.64
N ALA A 92 -6.67 -9.85 16.21
CA ALA A 92 -6.50 -11.26 16.59
C ALA A 92 -6.03 -12.10 15.39
N PRO A 93 -4.79 -11.91 14.91
CA PRO A 93 -4.32 -12.47 13.64
C PRO A 93 -4.19 -14.00 13.64
N GLU A 94 -3.92 -14.62 14.79
CA GLU A 94 -3.83 -16.08 14.88
C GLU A 94 -5.19 -16.75 14.66
N GLN A 95 -6.23 -16.24 15.31
CA GLN A 95 -7.61 -16.70 15.16
C GLN A 95 -8.12 -16.44 13.74
N ALA A 96 -7.78 -15.27 13.18
CA ALA A 96 -8.07 -14.96 11.78
C ALA A 96 -7.46 -16.00 10.84
N ARG A 97 -6.18 -16.33 11.02
CA ARG A 97 -5.49 -17.34 10.22
C ARG A 97 -6.11 -18.73 10.35
N GLN A 98 -6.46 -19.14 11.57
CA GLN A 98 -7.12 -20.43 11.82
C GLN A 98 -8.42 -20.58 11.02
N ASP A 99 -9.32 -19.59 11.09
CA ASP A 99 -10.61 -19.63 10.39
C ASP A 99 -10.46 -19.59 8.88
N LEU A 100 -9.58 -18.72 8.37
CA LEU A 100 -9.38 -18.54 6.92
C LEU A 100 -8.68 -19.76 6.30
N HIS A 101 -7.72 -20.38 7.00
CA HIS A 101 -7.15 -21.65 6.54
C HIS A 101 -8.14 -22.81 6.63
N ALA A 102 -9.00 -22.85 7.66
CA ALA A 102 -10.07 -23.85 7.74
C ALA A 102 -11.07 -23.71 6.57
N LEU A 103 -11.34 -22.49 6.11
CA LEU A 103 -12.13 -22.25 4.90
C LEU A 103 -11.45 -22.85 3.66
N LEU A 104 -10.16 -22.58 3.47
CA LEU A 104 -9.39 -23.05 2.31
C LEU A 104 -9.26 -24.58 2.27
N GLN A 105 -9.06 -25.23 3.41
CA GLN A 105 -8.98 -26.70 3.50
C GLN A 105 -10.30 -27.40 3.14
N ARG A 106 -11.43 -26.70 3.30
CA ARG A 106 -12.76 -27.23 2.95
C ARG A 106 -13.07 -27.10 1.46
N GLY A 107 -12.16 -26.62 0.61
CA GLY A 107 -12.42 -26.20 -0.78
C GLY A 107 -13.16 -27.19 -1.70
N GLY A 108 -13.75 -26.63 -2.77
CA GLY A 108 -14.48 -27.34 -3.83
C GLY A 108 -14.58 -26.48 -5.11
N THR A 109 -14.89 -27.08 -6.26
CA THR A 109 -14.79 -26.45 -7.59
C THR A 109 -15.64 -25.18 -7.78
N THR A 110 -16.73 -25.02 -7.03
CA THR A 110 -17.68 -23.91 -7.14
C THR A 110 -17.46 -22.74 -6.17
N THR A 111 -16.49 -22.81 -5.24
CA THR A 111 -16.32 -21.83 -4.13
C THR A 111 -15.11 -20.91 -4.25
N ARG A 112 -14.48 -20.85 -5.43
CA ARG A 112 -13.23 -20.10 -5.68
C ARG A 112 -13.29 -18.62 -5.26
N ARG A 113 -14.48 -18.00 -5.32
CA ARG A 113 -14.69 -16.62 -4.88
C ARG A 113 -14.40 -16.42 -3.39
N LEU A 114 -14.96 -17.27 -2.51
CA LEU A 114 -14.74 -17.18 -1.06
C LEU A 114 -13.29 -17.52 -0.69
N GLU A 115 -12.70 -18.47 -1.41
CA GLU A 115 -11.29 -18.85 -1.26
C GLU A 115 -10.37 -17.68 -1.66
N GLY A 116 -10.67 -16.99 -2.77
CA GLY A 116 -9.94 -15.79 -3.20
C GLY A 116 -10.00 -14.66 -2.18
N LEU A 117 -11.17 -14.41 -1.59
CA LEU A 117 -11.33 -13.44 -0.49
C LEU A 117 -10.54 -13.84 0.76
N ALA A 118 -10.54 -15.12 1.12
CA ALA A 118 -9.74 -15.61 2.25
C ALA A 118 -8.24 -15.43 1.99
N CYS A 119 -7.76 -15.76 0.79
CA CYS A 119 -6.38 -15.51 0.38
C CYS A 119 -6.03 -14.02 0.43
N LEU A 120 -6.94 -13.13 0.01
CA LEU A 120 -6.72 -11.68 0.07
C LEU A 120 -6.56 -11.18 1.51
N VAL A 121 -7.47 -11.56 2.41
CA VAL A 121 -7.42 -11.15 3.82
C VAL A 121 -6.14 -11.68 4.49
N LEU A 122 -5.77 -12.94 4.22
CA LEU A 122 -4.51 -13.52 4.69
C LEU A 122 -3.28 -12.79 4.12
N ALA A 123 -3.33 -12.42 2.84
CA ALA A 123 -2.23 -11.72 2.17
C ALA A 123 -2.00 -10.32 2.78
N ILE A 124 -3.08 -9.58 3.04
CA ILE A 124 -3.03 -8.28 3.71
C ILE A 124 -2.48 -8.43 5.13
N LEU A 125 -3.04 -9.36 5.91
CA LEU A 125 -2.54 -9.66 7.26
C LEU A 125 -1.04 -9.96 7.28
N ALA A 126 -0.56 -10.81 6.37
CA ALA A 126 0.85 -11.12 6.27
C ALA A 126 1.69 -9.92 5.82
N THR A 127 1.15 -9.05 4.95
CA THR A 127 1.84 -7.84 4.46
C THR A 127 2.01 -6.81 5.57
N GLU A 128 0.98 -6.55 6.38
CA GLU A 128 1.05 -5.60 7.50
C GLU A 128 1.84 -6.16 8.70
N GLN A 129 1.99 -7.49 8.79
CA GLN A 129 2.92 -8.14 9.72
C GLN A 129 4.36 -8.25 9.17
N GLU A 130 4.66 -7.65 8.02
CA GLU A 130 5.95 -7.72 7.32
C GLU A 130 6.42 -9.15 6.96
N ARG A 131 5.50 -10.11 6.95
CA ARG A 131 5.73 -11.51 6.55
C ARG A 131 5.63 -11.67 5.04
N TYR A 132 6.44 -10.92 4.31
CA TYR A 132 6.38 -10.85 2.85
C TYR A 132 6.52 -12.20 2.11
N PRO A 133 7.39 -13.15 2.53
CA PRO A 133 7.48 -14.46 1.90
C PRO A 133 6.17 -15.26 1.96
N ASP A 134 5.43 -15.13 3.06
CA ASP A 134 4.13 -15.78 3.26
C ASP A 134 3.03 -15.06 2.48
N ALA A 135 3.11 -13.73 2.38
CA ALA A 135 2.13 -12.90 1.66
C ALA A 135 2.13 -13.15 0.15
N LEU A 136 3.31 -13.32 -0.47
CA LEU A 136 3.45 -13.42 -1.92
C LEU A 136 2.61 -14.53 -2.57
N PRO A 137 2.63 -15.80 -2.11
CA PRO A 137 1.77 -16.85 -2.68
C PRO A 137 0.28 -16.55 -2.50
N LEU A 138 -0.11 -15.96 -1.38
CA LEU A 138 -1.50 -15.59 -1.10
C LEU A 138 -2.01 -14.50 -2.05
N TRP A 139 -1.20 -13.46 -2.29
CA TRP A 139 -1.52 -12.43 -3.30
C TRP A 139 -1.69 -13.01 -4.71
N LYS A 140 -0.84 -13.97 -5.10
CA LYS A 140 -0.95 -14.65 -6.40
C LYS A 140 -2.24 -15.47 -6.50
N GLN A 141 -2.59 -16.20 -5.44
CA GLN A 141 -3.82 -16.99 -5.37
C GLN A 141 -5.06 -16.11 -5.40
N ALA A 142 -5.07 -15.04 -4.59
CA ALA A 142 -6.13 -14.03 -4.60
C ALA A 142 -6.33 -13.49 -6.03
N ARG A 143 -5.26 -13.04 -6.71
CA ARG A 143 -5.35 -12.56 -8.09
C ARG A 143 -5.88 -13.60 -9.09
N ALA A 144 -5.64 -14.88 -8.86
CA ALA A 144 -6.06 -15.95 -9.76
C ALA A 144 -7.54 -16.33 -9.59
N TRP A 145 -8.10 -16.13 -8.40
CA TRP A 145 -9.47 -16.55 -8.08
C TRP A 145 -10.45 -15.39 -7.92
N PHE A 146 -9.94 -14.18 -7.75
CA PHE A 146 -10.75 -13.00 -7.54
C PHE A 146 -11.12 -12.32 -8.87
N HIS A 147 -12.40 -12.02 -9.04
CA HIS A 147 -12.88 -11.43 -10.29
C HIS A 147 -12.53 -9.92 -10.33
N PRO A 148 -12.07 -9.36 -11.46
CA PRO A 148 -11.63 -7.96 -11.57
C PRO A 148 -12.65 -6.88 -11.19
N GLN A 149 -13.92 -7.24 -11.06
CA GLN A 149 -15.01 -6.33 -10.68
C GLN A 149 -15.22 -6.25 -9.15
N GLU A 150 -14.56 -7.11 -8.38
CA GLU A 150 -14.75 -7.20 -6.92
C GLU A 150 -13.66 -6.46 -6.12
N TYR A 151 -12.66 -5.91 -6.80
CA TYR A 151 -11.63 -5.08 -6.19
C TYR A 151 -11.28 -3.85 -7.02
N ASP A 152 -10.75 -2.85 -6.32
CA ASP A 152 -10.01 -1.77 -6.95
C ASP A 152 -8.62 -2.27 -7.41
N ARG A 153 -8.41 -2.24 -8.73
CA ARG A 153 -7.17 -2.71 -9.37
C ARG A 153 -5.96 -1.88 -8.93
N LEU A 154 -6.11 -0.59 -8.66
CA LEU A 154 -5.00 0.28 -8.28
C LEU A 154 -4.51 -0.08 -6.87
N ALA A 155 -5.43 -0.15 -5.90
CA ALA A 155 -5.12 -0.52 -4.53
C ALA A 155 -4.50 -1.93 -4.46
N PHE A 156 -5.12 -2.92 -5.12
CA PHE A 156 -4.59 -4.28 -5.16
C PHE A 156 -3.15 -4.30 -5.72
N THR A 157 -2.90 -3.54 -6.78
CA THR A 157 -1.58 -3.48 -7.42
C THR A 157 -0.55 -2.85 -6.50
N TRP A 158 -0.91 -1.79 -5.78
CA TRP A 158 -0.02 -1.12 -4.82
C TRP A 158 0.46 -2.07 -3.73
N TYR A 159 -0.44 -2.83 -3.10
CA TYR A 159 -0.06 -3.79 -2.05
C TYR A 159 0.73 -4.96 -2.62
N PHE A 160 0.34 -5.48 -3.78
CA PHE A 160 1.07 -6.57 -4.42
C PHE A 160 2.49 -6.15 -4.84
N ALA A 161 2.64 -4.92 -5.36
CA ALA A 161 3.93 -4.36 -5.69
C ALA A 161 4.79 -4.10 -4.44
N LYS A 162 4.22 -3.60 -3.32
CA LYS A 162 4.91 -3.48 -2.01
C LYS A 162 5.59 -4.79 -1.63
N VAL A 163 4.85 -5.91 -1.68
CA VAL A 163 5.40 -7.25 -1.37
C VAL A 163 6.53 -7.64 -2.33
N LEU A 164 6.38 -7.38 -3.63
CA LEU A 164 7.43 -7.69 -4.61
C LEU A 164 8.70 -6.88 -4.37
N VAL A 165 8.58 -5.59 -4.01
CA VAL A 165 9.72 -4.72 -3.73
C VAL A 165 10.48 -5.19 -2.50
N GLN A 166 9.77 -5.52 -1.41
CA GLN A 166 10.38 -6.01 -0.17
C GLN A 166 11.10 -7.36 -0.36
N LEU A 167 10.62 -8.20 -1.28
CA LEU A 167 11.29 -9.44 -1.67
C LEU A 167 12.34 -9.27 -2.78
N ASN A 168 12.71 -8.03 -3.11
CA ASN A 168 13.68 -7.68 -4.15
C ASN A 168 13.34 -8.22 -5.55
N HIS A 169 12.05 -8.45 -5.85
CA HIS A 169 11.56 -8.83 -7.17
C HIS A 169 11.31 -7.60 -8.06
N LEU A 170 12.30 -6.70 -8.15
CA LEU A 170 12.17 -5.36 -8.73
C LEU A 170 11.67 -5.35 -10.17
N ARG A 171 12.21 -6.22 -11.04
CA ARG A 171 11.76 -6.33 -12.44
C ARG A 171 10.29 -6.74 -12.55
N LYS A 172 9.81 -7.58 -11.62
CA LYS A 172 8.41 -8.01 -11.61
C LYS A 172 7.50 -6.89 -11.09
N ALA A 173 7.92 -6.19 -10.04
CA ALA A 173 7.23 -5.01 -9.53
C ALA A 173 7.08 -3.95 -10.64
N TYR A 174 8.17 -3.63 -11.34
CA TYR A 174 8.16 -2.69 -12.46
C TYR A 174 7.13 -3.05 -13.54
N ARG A 175 7.10 -4.32 -13.98
CA ARG A 175 6.14 -4.78 -15.00
C ARG A 175 4.69 -4.63 -14.54
N VAL A 176 4.40 -5.07 -13.31
CA VAL A 176 3.05 -5.02 -12.73
C VAL A 176 2.57 -3.57 -12.60
N LEU A 177 3.43 -2.67 -12.14
CA LEU A 177 3.11 -1.24 -12.03
C LEU A 177 2.92 -0.61 -13.41
N THR A 178 3.76 -0.96 -14.38
CA THR A 178 3.65 -0.44 -15.76
C THR A 178 2.40 -0.91 -16.48
N GLU A 179 1.95 -2.14 -16.23
CA GLU A 179 0.70 -2.69 -16.79
C GLU A 179 -0.54 -1.85 -16.41
N VAL A 180 -0.50 -1.24 -15.22
CA VAL A 180 -1.59 -0.42 -14.69
C VAL A 180 -1.42 1.06 -15.03
N LEU A 181 -0.16 1.53 -15.05
CA LEU A 181 0.21 2.93 -15.32
C LEU A 181 0.43 3.21 -16.82
N SER A 182 -0.33 2.60 -17.73
CA SER A 182 -0.24 2.92 -19.17
C SER A 182 -0.51 4.42 -19.42
N PRO A 183 0.08 5.05 -20.47
CA PRO A 183 0.04 6.50 -20.67
C PRO A 183 -1.33 6.93 -21.20
N THR A 184 -2.31 6.91 -20.32
CA THR A 184 -3.53 7.69 -20.41
C THR A 184 -3.61 8.36 -19.07
N THR A 185 -3.34 9.67 -19.07
CA THR A 185 -3.73 10.59 -18.02
C THR A 185 -5.07 10.16 -17.43
N PRO A 186 -5.26 10.20 -16.09
CA PRO A 186 -6.55 9.85 -15.51
C PRO A 186 -7.63 10.63 -16.25
N ASP A 187 -8.58 9.92 -16.89
CA ASP A 187 -9.62 10.55 -17.71
C ASP A 187 -10.34 11.60 -16.84
N PRO A 188 -10.25 12.89 -17.19
CA PRO A 188 -10.81 13.99 -16.41
C PRO A 188 -12.34 14.04 -16.44
N ARG A 189 -13.00 12.93 -16.82
CA ARG A 189 -14.45 12.75 -16.84
C ARG A 189 -14.95 11.77 -15.79
N LEU A 190 -14.07 11.15 -14.99
CA LEU A 190 -14.48 10.19 -13.98
C LEU A 190 -15.04 10.88 -12.72
N PRO A 191 -16.16 10.40 -12.14
CA PRO A 191 -16.87 11.05 -11.03
C PRO A 191 -16.18 10.97 -9.66
N ARG A 192 -15.02 10.30 -9.56
CA ARG A 192 -14.20 10.12 -8.33
C ARG A 192 -12.74 10.49 -8.58
N GLN A 193 -12.49 11.66 -9.19
CA GLN A 193 -11.15 12.06 -9.65
C GLN A 193 -10.12 12.21 -8.54
N GLU A 194 -10.47 12.86 -7.43
CA GLU A 194 -9.52 13.16 -6.35
C GLU A 194 -9.04 11.86 -5.68
N GLU A 195 -9.96 10.98 -5.27
CA GLU A 195 -9.63 9.68 -4.69
C GLU A 195 -8.77 8.81 -5.62
N ARG A 196 -9.04 8.85 -6.93
CA ARG A 196 -8.24 8.11 -7.91
C ARG A 196 -6.90 8.77 -8.19
N ALA A 197 -6.80 10.09 -8.12
CA ALA A 197 -5.56 10.83 -8.32
C ALA A 197 -4.54 10.44 -7.25
N GLU A 198 -4.95 10.33 -5.99
CA GLU A 198 -4.10 9.86 -4.90
C GLU A 198 -3.60 8.43 -5.14
N ALA A 199 -4.49 7.50 -5.54
CA ALA A 199 -4.11 6.13 -5.84
C ALA A 199 -3.13 6.03 -7.04
N TYR A 200 -3.31 6.85 -8.07
CA TYR A 200 -2.35 6.96 -9.17
C TYR A 200 -1.02 7.55 -8.71
N ALA A 201 -1.05 8.60 -7.89
CA ALA A 201 0.15 9.23 -7.35
C ALA A 201 0.99 8.21 -6.56
N GLU A 202 0.33 7.42 -5.73
CA GLU A 202 0.92 6.33 -4.96
C GLU A 202 1.58 5.26 -5.85
N LEU A 203 0.92 4.84 -6.93
CA LEU A 203 1.48 3.87 -7.88
C LEU A 203 2.66 4.45 -8.67
N PHE A 204 2.57 5.71 -9.12
CA PHE A 204 3.67 6.41 -9.77
C PHE A 204 4.88 6.50 -8.83
N ALA A 205 4.68 6.91 -7.57
CA ALA A 205 5.76 6.97 -6.58
C ALA A 205 6.38 5.60 -6.31
N GLN A 206 5.58 4.54 -6.20
CA GLN A 206 6.10 3.17 -6.08
C GLN A 206 6.92 2.78 -7.32
N ARG A 207 6.44 3.08 -8.54
CA ARG A 207 7.20 2.78 -9.77
C ARG A 207 8.49 3.59 -9.83
N GLY A 208 8.46 4.86 -9.45
CA GLY A 208 9.63 5.72 -9.34
C GLY A 208 10.67 5.17 -8.37
N GLY A 209 10.24 4.68 -7.21
CA GLY A 209 11.10 3.97 -6.26
C GLY A 209 11.73 2.70 -6.85
N VAL A 210 10.95 1.88 -7.56
CA VAL A 210 11.45 0.69 -8.25
C VAL A 210 12.43 1.04 -9.36
N CYS A 211 12.13 2.04 -10.18
CA CYS A 211 13.01 2.56 -11.24
C CYS A 211 14.33 3.06 -10.65
N SER A 212 14.29 3.78 -9.52
CA SER A 212 15.49 4.23 -8.80
C SER A 212 16.38 3.05 -8.38
N LEU A 213 15.79 1.99 -7.82
CA LEU A 213 16.52 0.76 -7.45
C LEU A 213 17.06 -0.01 -8.67
N LEU A 214 16.38 0.07 -9.80
CA LEU A 214 16.81 -0.50 -11.09
C LEU A 214 17.78 0.41 -11.87
N GLN A 215 18.17 1.56 -11.32
CA GLN A 215 19.02 2.58 -11.97
C GLN A 215 18.40 3.25 -13.22
N TYR A 216 17.07 3.15 -13.38
CA TYR A 216 16.30 3.90 -14.39
C TYR A 216 16.01 5.32 -13.87
N HIS A 217 17.08 6.07 -13.66
CA HIS A 217 17.07 7.36 -12.97
C HIS A 217 16.13 8.41 -13.59
N GLN A 218 16.14 8.54 -14.91
CA GLN A 218 15.29 9.49 -15.62
C GLN A 218 13.80 9.15 -15.47
N GLN A 219 13.44 7.88 -15.72
CA GLN A 219 12.07 7.41 -15.56
C GLN A 219 11.59 7.53 -14.10
N ALA A 220 12.49 7.31 -13.14
CA ALA A 220 12.17 7.49 -11.73
C ALA A 220 11.80 8.94 -11.38
N ILE A 221 12.52 9.92 -11.93
CA ILE A 221 12.21 11.35 -11.75
C ILE A 221 10.87 11.69 -12.41
N GLU A 222 10.63 11.22 -13.62
CA GLU A 222 9.37 11.45 -14.35
C GLU A 222 8.16 10.91 -13.58
N ASP A 223 8.27 9.68 -13.05
CA ASP A 223 7.24 9.07 -12.22
C ASP A 223 7.00 9.86 -10.92
N LEU A 224 8.06 10.31 -10.25
CA LEU A 224 7.94 11.09 -9.01
C LEU A 224 7.37 12.50 -9.26
N ASN A 225 7.66 13.10 -10.42
CA ASN A 225 7.04 14.36 -10.84
C ASN A 225 5.54 14.17 -11.04
N ALA A 226 5.12 13.12 -11.76
CA ALA A 226 3.71 12.81 -11.95
C ALA A 226 2.98 12.55 -10.62
N ALA A 227 3.62 11.85 -9.68
CA ALA A 227 3.08 11.63 -8.35
C ALA A 227 2.88 12.95 -7.57
N ILE A 228 3.85 13.86 -7.65
CA ILE A 228 3.78 15.18 -6.99
C ILE A 228 2.73 16.08 -7.64
N GLU A 229 2.56 16.04 -8.97
CA GLU A 229 1.52 16.79 -9.67
C GLU A 229 0.12 16.33 -9.26
N LEU A 230 -0.08 15.02 -9.09
CA LEU A 230 -1.36 14.44 -8.69
C LEU A 230 -1.67 14.67 -7.20
N HIS A 231 -0.66 14.62 -6.33
CA HIS A 231 -0.84 14.82 -4.89
C HIS A 231 0.35 15.59 -4.28
N PRO A 232 0.32 16.94 -4.38
CA PRO A 232 1.46 17.81 -4.10
C PRO A 232 1.79 17.98 -2.62
N THR A 233 0.96 17.45 -1.72
CA THR A 233 1.14 17.55 -0.26
C THR A 233 1.82 16.33 0.34
N CYS A 234 2.00 15.23 -0.40
CA CYS A 234 2.66 14.03 0.12
C CYS A 234 4.18 14.24 0.22
N ALA A 235 4.64 14.46 1.46
CA ALA A 235 6.05 14.63 1.81
C ALA A 235 6.95 13.46 1.35
N ARG A 236 6.42 12.23 1.34
CA ARG A 236 7.15 11.04 0.92
C ARG A 236 7.56 11.07 -0.55
N PHE A 237 6.79 11.70 -1.43
CA PHE A 237 7.17 11.79 -2.85
C PHE A 237 8.38 12.71 -3.04
N PHE A 238 8.40 13.84 -2.33
CA PHE A 238 9.57 14.71 -2.27
C PHE A 238 10.76 14.00 -1.64
N SER A 239 10.57 13.22 -0.58
CA SER A 239 11.67 12.51 0.06
C SER A 239 12.38 11.54 -0.89
N ILE A 240 11.61 10.74 -1.64
CA ILE A 240 12.14 9.79 -2.63
C ILE A 240 12.88 10.54 -3.76
N ARG A 241 12.29 11.63 -4.29
CA ARG A 241 12.90 12.42 -5.37
C ARG A 241 14.15 13.15 -4.92
N GLY A 242 14.14 13.72 -3.72
CA GLY A 242 15.29 14.38 -3.10
C GLY A 242 16.47 13.43 -2.88
N LEU A 243 16.20 12.22 -2.35
CA LEU A 243 17.23 11.17 -2.22
C LEU A 243 17.80 10.75 -3.58
N LEU A 244 16.96 10.66 -4.61
CA LEU A 244 17.41 10.35 -5.97
C LEU A 244 18.28 11.45 -6.57
N HIS A 245 17.89 12.72 -6.40
CA HIS A 245 18.71 13.87 -6.80
C HIS A 245 20.05 13.90 -6.06
N ALA A 246 20.06 13.60 -4.76
CA ALA A 246 21.30 13.52 -3.98
C ALA A 246 22.24 12.43 -4.51
N LYS A 247 21.71 11.25 -4.85
CA LYS A 247 22.49 10.17 -5.49
C LYS A 247 23.10 10.58 -6.83
N GLN A 248 22.40 11.41 -7.60
CA GLN A 248 22.86 11.97 -8.87
C GLN A 248 23.71 13.24 -8.72
N GLN A 249 24.00 13.67 -7.49
CA GLN A 249 24.74 14.90 -7.20
C GLN A 249 24.06 16.19 -7.69
N HIS A 250 22.74 16.14 -7.93
CA HIS A 250 21.90 17.31 -8.21
C HIS A 250 21.54 18.02 -6.89
N TRP A 251 22.55 18.57 -6.23
CA TRP A 251 22.43 18.98 -4.82
C TRP A 251 21.40 20.08 -4.58
N GLN A 252 21.22 21.03 -5.51
CA GLN A 252 20.24 22.11 -5.37
C GLN A 252 18.80 21.56 -5.38
N ALA A 253 18.51 20.65 -6.33
CA ALA A 253 17.21 20.00 -6.41
C ALA A 253 16.97 19.09 -5.20
N ALA A 254 17.99 18.32 -4.79
CA ALA A 254 17.95 17.48 -3.61
C ALA A 254 17.63 18.29 -2.35
N TYR A 255 18.26 19.45 -2.16
CA TYR A 255 18.01 20.32 -1.01
C TYR A 255 16.55 20.76 -0.93
N HIS A 256 15.98 21.23 -2.04
CA HIS A 256 14.60 21.73 -2.06
C HIS A 256 13.60 20.62 -1.69
N ASP A 257 13.76 19.45 -2.30
CA ASP A 257 12.88 18.30 -2.07
C ASP A 257 13.03 17.73 -0.65
N LEU A 258 14.27 17.52 -0.18
CA LEU A 258 14.52 17.00 1.16
C LEU A 258 14.08 17.98 2.25
N TRP A 259 14.29 19.28 2.05
CA TRP A 259 13.83 20.31 2.99
C TRP A 259 12.32 20.31 3.12
N ARG A 260 11.59 20.24 1.99
CA ARG A 260 10.13 20.14 1.99
C ARG A 260 9.64 18.86 2.66
N ALA A 261 10.27 17.72 2.36
CA ALA A 261 9.92 16.45 2.97
C ALA A 261 10.13 16.46 4.49
N LEU A 262 11.26 16.98 4.95
CA LEU A 262 11.61 17.05 6.38
C LEU A 262 10.74 18.06 7.15
N HIS A 263 10.23 19.10 6.49
CA HIS A 263 9.29 20.04 7.11
C HIS A 263 8.02 19.33 7.62
N GLU A 264 7.50 18.39 6.83
CA GLU A 264 6.30 17.60 7.16
C GLU A 264 6.64 16.35 7.99
N MET A 265 7.87 15.84 7.90
CA MET A 265 8.35 14.66 8.63
C MET A 265 9.57 15.01 9.50
N PRO A 266 9.43 15.90 10.50
CA PRO A 266 10.56 16.46 11.24
C PRO A 266 11.33 15.43 12.08
N GLU A 267 10.73 14.27 12.35
CA GLU A 267 11.33 13.19 13.14
C GLU A 267 12.11 12.18 12.28
N ASP A 268 12.11 12.32 10.94
CA ASP A 268 12.84 11.42 10.05
C ASP A 268 14.34 11.74 10.04
N GLN A 269 15.09 11.04 10.91
CA GLN A 269 16.53 11.20 11.05
C GLN A 269 17.28 10.90 9.74
N ALA A 270 16.83 9.93 8.94
CA ALA A 270 17.51 9.57 7.70
C ALA A 270 17.43 10.70 6.66
N LEU A 271 16.29 11.40 6.60
CA LEU A 271 16.15 12.59 5.77
C LEU A 271 16.98 13.76 6.31
N ALA A 272 17.02 13.96 7.63
CA ALA A 272 17.85 14.99 8.24
C ALA A 272 19.35 14.77 7.93
N ASP A 273 19.84 13.55 8.09
CA ASP A 273 21.23 13.18 7.80
C ASP A 273 21.56 13.38 6.32
N CYS A 274 20.65 12.99 5.42
CA CYS A 274 20.84 13.19 3.99
C CYS A 274 20.86 14.68 3.62
N LEU A 275 19.93 15.46 4.16
CA LEU A 275 19.87 16.92 3.94
C LEU A 275 21.16 17.59 4.41
N PHE A 276 21.69 17.18 5.57
CA PHE A 276 22.96 17.68 6.08
C PHE A 276 24.12 17.44 5.10
N VAL A 277 24.24 16.23 4.55
CA VAL A 277 25.24 15.90 3.53
C VAL A 277 25.05 16.77 2.28
N VAL A 278 23.81 16.94 1.81
CA VAL A 278 23.49 17.79 0.66
C VAL A 278 23.92 19.24 0.89
N MET A 279 23.65 19.80 2.08
CA MET A 279 24.05 21.16 2.45
C MET A 279 25.57 21.34 2.47
N GLN A 280 26.32 20.37 3.00
CA GLN A 280 27.79 20.40 2.95
C GLN A 280 28.30 20.43 1.51
N ARG A 281 27.75 19.56 0.64
CA ARG A 281 28.15 19.49 -0.78
C ARG A 281 27.84 20.79 -1.53
N LEU A 282 26.66 21.38 -1.30
CA LEU A 282 26.30 22.69 -1.84
C LEU A 282 27.30 23.77 -1.42
N GLY A 283 27.60 23.86 -0.12
CA GLY A 283 28.58 24.82 0.40
C GLY A 283 29.95 24.69 -0.26
N THR A 284 30.42 23.46 -0.49
CA THR A 284 31.70 23.23 -1.20
C THR A 284 31.66 23.63 -2.67
N GLN A 285 30.54 23.43 -3.38
CA GLN A 285 30.42 23.83 -4.79
C GLN A 285 30.52 25.35 -4.96
N PHE A 286 29.85 26.10 -4.08
CA PHE A 286 29.93 27.57 -4.12
C PHE A 286 31.34 28.06 -3.77
N ALA A 287 32.03 27.44 -2.82
CA ALA A 287 33.41 27.78 -2.46
C ALA A 287 34.45 27.50 -3.57
N VAL A 288 34.26 26.43 -4.36
CA VAL A 288 35.14 26.11 -5.50
C VAL A 288 34.87 27.05 -6.68
N SER A 289 33.63 27.44 -6.93
CA SER A 289 33.29 28.33 -8.05
C SER A 289 33.89 29.75 -7.94
N THR A 290 34.16 30.23 -6.72
CA THR A 290 34.75 31.55 -6.47
C THR A 290 36.28 31.58 -6.53
N THR A 291 36.95 30.42 -6.62
CA THR A 291 38.42 30.32 -6.57
C THR A 291 39.09 30.07 -7.92
N THR A 292 38.35 30.01 -9.03
CA THR A 292 38.94 29.95 -10.38
C THR A 292 39.55 31.32 -10.76
N PRO A 293 40.89 31.48 -10.84
CA PRO A 293 41.47 32.77 -11.19
C PRO A 293 41.27 33.03 -12.69
N ALA A 294 40.68 34.17 -13.03
CA ALA A 294 40.64 34.66 -14.40
C ALA A 294 42.08 34.77 -14.93
N ARG A 295 42.46 33.88 -15.85
CA ARG A 295 43.74 33.92 -16.56
C ARG A 295 43.71 35.13 -17.52
N ARG A 296 43.89 36.35 -16.98
CA ARG A 296 44.17 37.53 -17.81
C ARG A 296 45.55 37.35 -18.41
N GLY A 297 45.57 37.07 -19.70
CA GLY A 297 46.78 36.98 -20.50
C GLY A 297 47.58 38.27 -20.38
N THR A 298 48.83 38.12 -19.92
CA THR A 298 49.87 39.10 -20.11
C THR A 298 50.22 39.13 -21.59
N ARG A 299 49.86 40.22 -22.29
CA ARG A 299 50.62 40.65 -23.47
C ARG A 299 51.43 41.87 -23.05
N HIS A 300 52.73 41.64 -22.91
CA HIS A 300 53.75 42.66 -22.77
C HIS A 300 53.87 43.44 -24.08
N ALA A 301 54.07 44.75 -23.89
CA ALA A 301 54.79 45.75 -24.71
C ALA A 301 54.61 45.71 -26.24
#